data_AF-A0A4U0F9D6-F1
#
_entry.id   AF-A0A4U0F9D6-F1
#
_cell.length_a   1.000
_cell.length_b   1.000
_cell.length_c   1.000
_cell.angle_alpha   90.00
_cell.angle_beta   90.00
_cell.angle_gamma   90.00
#
_symmetry.space_group_name_H-M   'P 1'
#
loop_
_entity.id
_entity.type
_entity.pdbx_description
1 polymer ?
#
loop_
_entity_poly.entity_id
_entity_poly.type
_entity_poly.pdbx_seq_one_letter_code
_entity_poly.pdbx_strand_id
1 'polypeptide(L)'
;MKRKDAWSAEDESLLAQTVLEFVKGGKPQLQAFQSAAKKLNRTSGACSFRWNAVIRAHYESELKEAKLEAKNNKASTDKKNTAGRYSIETTDLSMQADPFESLGKALEAANLAYRQLQEEYKKLQKEMAQLERKLLEQGSGDMKVLIQLMGRARDLGILNGKSPD
;
A
#
# COMPACT_ATOMS: atom_id res chain seq x y z
N MET A 1 -13.35 2.88 -28.34
CA MET A 1 -13.61 3.42 -26.98
C MET A 1 -12.85 4.74 -26.85
N LYS A 2 -13.51 5.89 -27.02
CA LYS A 2 -12.85 7.22 -26.94
C LYS A 2 -12.72 7.63 -25.47
N ARG A 3 -11.51 8.03 -25.02
CA ARG A 3 -11.32 8.63 -23.69
C ARG A 3 -12.08 9.97 -23.63
N LYS A 4 -12.90 10.16 -22.61
CA LYS A 4 -13.49 11.45 -22.24
C LYS A 4 -12.54 12.17 -21.29
N ASP A 5 -11.36 12.55 -21.79
CA ASP A 5 -10.33 13.19 -20.96
C ASP A 5 -10.59 14.69 -20.72
N ALA A 6 -11.50 15.31 -21.46
CA ALA A 6 -11.86 16.70 -21.24
C ALA A 6 -12.86 16.83 -20.08
N TRP A 7 -12.46 17.53 -19.02
CA TRP A 7 -13.36 18.08 -18.01
C TRP A 7 -13.88 19.42 -18.52
N SER A 8 -15.20 19.62 -18.51
CA SER A 8 -15.79 20.92 -18.80
C SER A 8 -15.98 21.73 -17.52
N ALA A 9 -16.20 23.04 -17.66
CA ALA A 9 -16.47 23.90 -16.52
C ALA A 9 -17.76 23.48 -15.78
N GLU A 10 -18.75 22.96 -16.51
CA GLU A 10 -20.00 22.45 -15.95
C GLU A 10 -19.75 21.17 -15.13
N ASP A 11 -18.88 20.27 -15.61
CA ASP A 11 -18.49 19.07 -14.88
C ASP A 11 -17.80 19.43 -13.55
N GLU A 12 -16.91 20.43 -13.58
CA GLU A 12 -16.19 20.91 -12.40
C GLU A 12 -17.12 21.61 -11.41
N SER A 13 -18.03 22.45 -11.91
CA SER A 13 -19.05 23.11 -11.10
C SER A 13 -19.96 22.10 -10.40
N LEU A 14 -20.41 21.06 -11.12
CA LEU A 14 -21.23 20.00 -10.53
C LEU A 14 -20.48 19.21 -9.45
N LEU A 15 -19.20 18.91 -9.69
CA LEU A 15 -18.34 18.25 -8.72
C LEU A 15 -18.17 19.12 -7.47
N ALA A 16 -17.90 20.42 -7.65
CA ALA A 16 -17.72 21.34 -6.54
C ALA A 16 -18.97 21.48 -5.67
N GLN A 17 -20.12 21.71 -6.32
CA GLN A 17 -21.40 21.82 -5.63
C GLN A 17 -21.72 20.55 -4.84
N THR A 18 -21.54 19.37 -5.46
CA THR A 18 -21.81 18.10 -4.78
C THR A 18 -20.90 17.90 -3.57
N VAL A 19 -19.63 18.29 -3.65
CA VAL A 19 -18.69 18.18 -2.51
C VAL A 19 -19.06 19.13 -1.38
N LEU A 20 -19.35 20.39 -1.69
CA LEU A 20 -19.74 21.39 -0.69
C LEU A 20 -21.05 21.03 0.00
N GLU A 21 -22.07 20.57 -0.75
CA GLU A 21 -23.36 20.14 -0.21
C GLU A 21 -23.19 18.98 0.79
N PHE A 22 -22.41 17.96 0.42
CA PHE A 22 -22.17 16.82 1.30
C PHE A 22 -21.41 17.25 2.56
N VAL A 23 -20.41 18.11 2.43
CA VAL A 23 -19.63 18.61 3.56
C VAL A 23 -20.49 19.49 4.48
N LYS A 24 -21.34 20.37 3.95
CA LYS A 24 -22.35 21.14 4.71
C LYS A 24 -23.31 20.23 5.48
N GLY A 25 -23.71 19.12 4.84
CA GLY A 25 -24.50 18.06 5.47
C GLY A 25 -23.72 17.18 6.46
N GLY A 26 -22.43 17.45 6.69
CA GLY A 26 -21.57 16.68 7.60
C GLY A 26 -21.19 15.29 7.10
N LYS A 27 -21.38 15.01 5.80
CA LYS A 27 -20.99 13.75 5.15
C LYS A 27 -19.54 13.82 4.65
N PRO A 28 -18.83 12.68 4.59
CA PRO A 28 -17.45 12.64 4.14
C PRO A 28 -17.33 12.92 2.64
N GLN A 29 -16.23 13.56 2.22
CA GLN A 29 -15.97 13.91 0.81
C GLN A 29 -15.91 12.67 -0.10
N LEU A 30 -15.50 11.50 0.42
CA LEU A 30 -15.51 10.24 -0.32
C LEU A 30 -16.91 9.87 -0.84
N GLN A 31 -17.95 10.08 -0.04
CA GLN A 31 -19.33 9.86 -0.48
C GLN A 31 -19.75 10.89 -1.53
N ALA A 32 -19.30 12.13 -1.39
CA ALA A 32 -19.53 13.17 -2.38
C ALA A 32 -18.89 12.82 -3.74
N PHE A 33 -17.65 12.32 -3.75
CA PHE A 33 -16.98 11.86 -4.96
C PHE A 33 -17.68 10.67 -5.60
N GLN A 34 -18.19 9.72 -4.80
CA GLN A 34 -18.96 8.60 -5.33
C GLN A 34 -20.29 9.07 -5.96
N SER A 35 -20.95 10.04 -5.33
CA SER A 35 -22.18 10.65 -5.87
C SER A 35 -21.92 11.42 -7.16
N ALA A 36 -20.90 12.27 -7.18
CA ALA A 36 -20.48 13.04 -8.36
C ALA A 36 -20.02 12.12 -9.50
N ALA A 37 -19.30 11.04 -9.19
CA ALA A 37 -18.86 10.04 -10.16
C ALA A 37 -20.04 9.40 -10.91
N LYS A 38 -21.13 9.06 -10.21
CA LYS A 38 -22.34 8.53 -10.82
C LYS A 38 -23.00 9.56 -11.75
N LYS A 39 -23.09 10.82 -11.34
CA LYS A 39 -23.70 11.90 -12.14
C LYS A 39 -22.88 12.22 -13.39
N LEU A 40 -21.56 12.25 -13.27
CA LEU A 40 -20.63 12.59 -14.35
C LEU A 40 -20.24 11.39 -15.23
N ASN A 41 -20.75 10.19 -14.92
CA ASN A 41 -20.33 8.93 -15.55
C ASN A 41 -18.80 8.75 -15.55
N ARG A 42 -18.16 9.04 -14.42
CA ARG A 42 -16.71 8.91 -14.18
C ARG A 42 -16.46 8.00 -12.96
N THR A 43 -15.18 7.73 -12.65
CA THR A 43 -14.80 7.00 -11.43
C THR A 43 -14.64 7.96 -10.25
N SER A 44 -14.89 7.48 -9.04
CA SER A 44 -14.68 8.27 -7.81
C SER A 44 -13.24 8.78 -7.69
N GLY A 45 -12.26 7.96 -8.11
CA GLY A 45 -10.86 8.34 -8.17
C GLY A 45 -10.58 9.50 -9.14
N ALA A 46 -11.22 9.53 -10.31
CA ALA A 46 -11.08 10.64 -11.25
C ALA A 46 -11.68 11.94 -10.70
N CYS A 47 -12.83 11.88 -10.02
CA CYS A 47 -13.43 13.02 -9.32
C CYS A 47 -12.52 13.53 -8.19
N SER A 48 -11.96 12.63 -7.37
CA SER A 48 -11.01 13.00 -6.31
C SER A 48 -9.76 13.68 -6.86
N PHE A 49 -9.18 13.12 -7.93
CA PHE A 49 -7.99 13.71 -8.56
C PHE A 49 -8.29 15.11 -9.10
N ARG A 50 -9.40 15.30 -9.84
CA ARG A 50 -9.76 16.61 -10.38
C ARG A 50 -10.03 17.64 -9.29
N TRP A 51 -10.74 17.21 -8.23
CA TRP A 51 -10.98 18.05 -7.07
C TRP A 51 -9.68 18.55 -6.44
N ASN A 52 -8.76 17.64 -6.14
CA ASN A 52 -7.50 17.99 -5.47
C ASN A 52 -6.53 18.77 -6.37
N ALA A 53 -6.52 18.50 -7.68
CA ALA A 53 -5.56 19.11 -8.60
C ALA A 53 -5.94 20.53 -9.05
N VAL A 54 -7.24 20.82 -9.20
CA VAL A 54 -7.71 22.09 -9.81
C VAL A 54 -8.73 22.78 -8.94
N ILE A 55 -9.81 22.10 -8.55
CA ILE A 55 -11.00 22.74 -7.98
C ILE A 55 -10.77 23.21 -6.53
N ARG A 56 -10.08 22.41 -5.71
CA ARG A 56 -9.93 22.65 -4.27
C ARG A 56 -9.32 24.02 -3.94
N ALA A 57 -8.36 24.47 -4.74
CA ALA A 57 -7.70 25.76 -4.52
C ALA A 57 -8.69 26.94 -4.67
N HIS A 58 -9.66 26.82 -5.58
CA HIS A 58 -10.66 27.87 -5.81
C HIS A 58 -11.77 27.89 -4.75
N TYR A 59 -12.09 26.73 -4.16
CA TYR A 59 -13.21 26.56 -3.22
C TYR A 59 -12.77 26.39 -1.76
N GLU A 60 -11.54 26.77 -1.41
CA GLU A 60 -10.99 26.54 -0.07
C GLU A 60 -11.77 27.29 1.02
N SER A 61 -12.17 28.55 0.76
CA SER A 61 -12.95 29.34 1.73
C SER A 61 -14.33 28.73 1.96
N GLU A 62 -15.05 28.42 0.88
CA GLU A 62 -16.38 27.80 0.93
C GLU A 62 -16.34 26.43 1.63
N LEU A 63 -15.27 25.67 1.44
CA LEU A 63 -15.08 24.38 2.11
C LEU A 63 -14.86 24.54 3.62
N LYS A 64 -14.18 25.61 4.05
CA LYS A 64 -14.01 25.93 5.48
C LYS A 64 -15.34 26.34 6.09
N GLU A 65 -16.10 27.20 5.41
CA GLU A 65 -17.45 27.61 5.82
C GLU A 65 -18.39 26.41 5.91
N ALA A 66 -18.40 25.54 4.90
CA ALA A 66 -19.20 24.33 4.89
C ALA A 66 -18.94 23.41 6.09
N LYS A 67 -17.68 23.26 6.50
CA LYS A 67 -17.30 22.49 7.70
C LYS A 67 -17.77 23.16 8.99
N LEU A 68 -17.68 24.49 9.06
CA LEU A 68 -18.15 25.25 10.21
C LEU A 68 -19.68 25.14 10.35
N GLU A 69 -20.41 25.26 9.24
CA GLU A 69 -21.86 25.04 9.17
C GLU A 69 -22.25 23.63 9.62
N ALA A 70 -21.55 22.59 9.14
CA ALA A 70 -21.81 21.21 9.55
C ALA A 70 -21.63 21.00 11.06
N LYS A 71 -20.62 21.64 11.66
CA LYS A 71 -20.38 21.60 13.11
C LYS A 71 -21.48 22.35 13.88
N ASN A 72 -21.90 23.51 13.40
CA ASN A 72 -22.96 24.31 14.01
C ASN A 72 -24.32 23.61 13.91
N ASN A 73 -24.63 22.97 12.77
CA ASN A 73 -25.86 22.22 12.58
C ASN A 73 -25.95 21.05 13.56
N LYS A 74 -24.86 20.28 13.75
CA LYS A 74 -24.79 19.22 14.76
C LYS A 74 -25.03 19.77 16.18
N ALA A 75 -24.36 20.86 16.54
CA ALA A 75 -24.51 21.50 17.85
C ALA A 75 -25.91 22.12 18.11
N SER A 76 -26.66 22.44 17.06
CA SER A 76 -28.01 23.00 17.16
C SER A 76 -29.05 21.92 17.47
N THR A 77 -28.89 20.72 16.90
CA THR A 77 -29.71 19.55 17.21
C THR A 77 -29.54 19.06 18.65
N ASP A 78 -28.34 19.21 19.22
CA ASP A 78 -28.02 18.72 20.57
C ASP A 78 -28.52 19.61 21.72
N LYS A 79 -29.02 20.83 21.45
CA LYS A 79 -29.50 21.76 22.48
C LYS A 79 -30.89 21.45 23.06
N LYS A 80 -31.57 20.37 22.64
CA LYS A 80 -32.85 19.91 23.22
C LYS A 80 -32.74 18.82 24.28
N ASN A 81 -31.54 18.29 24.58
CA ASN A 81 -31.36 17.34 25.69
C ASN A 81 -30.16 17.74 26.56
N THR A 82 -30.46 18.34 27.72
CA THR A 82 -29.48 18.63 28.76
C THR A 82 -29.10 17.35 29.52
N ALA A 83 -27.81 17.27 29.85
CA ALA A 83 -27.17 16.44 30.88
C ALA A 83 -26.83 14.98 30.51
N GLY A 84 -25.52 14.69 30.50
CA GLY A 84 -24.98 13.35 30.74
C GLY A 84 -24.25 12.71 29.58
N ARG A 85 -22.92 12.87 29.57
CA ARG A 85 -21.89 11.82 29.50
C ARG A 85 -21.98 10.77 28.36
N TYR A 86 -20.82 10.58 27.72
CA TYR A 86 -20.44 9.58 26.70
C TYR A 86 -20.62 10.02 25.24
N SER A 87 -19.69 10.84 24.76
CA SER A 87 -19.31 10.82 23.34
C SER A 87 -18.45 9.58 23.07
N ILE A 88 -19.04 8.56 22.47
CA ILE A 88 -18.31 7.46 21.82
C ILE A 88 -18.54 7.59 20.31
N GLU A 89 -17.41 7.56 19.60
CA GLU A 89 -17.21 7.75 18.16
C GLU A 89 -17.94 6.74 17.27
N THR A 90 -18.21 7.18 16.03
CA THR A 90 -17.81 6.53 14.75
C THR A 90 -18.63 7.20 13.63
N THR A 91 -18.10 7.92 12.65
CA THR A 91 -16.95 7.65 11.79
C THR A 91 -16.47 8.96 11.14
N ASP A 92 -15.52 9.63 11.79
CA ASP A 92 -14.57 10.53 11.12
C ASP A 92 -13.22 10.17 11.74
N LEU A 93 -12.30 9.65 10.93
CA LEU A 93 -11.00 9.14 11.34
C LEU A 93 -10.09 10.31 11.74
N SER A 94 -10.38 10.95 12.87
CA SER A 94 -9.56 12.02 13.43
C SER A 94 -9.86 12.21 14.93
N MET A 95 -9.50 11.23 15.77
CA MET A 95 -9.12 11.49 17.18
C MET A 95 -8.41 10.32 17.90
N GLN A 96 -7.56 9.56 17.21
CA GLN A 96 -6.56 8.69 17.89
C GLN A 96 -5.18 8.91 17.27
N ALA A 97 -4.31 9.54 18.05
CA ALA A 97 -3.01 10.12 17.70
C ALA A 97 -3.08 11.32 16.73
N ASP A 98 -2.28 12.35 17.03
CA ASP A 98 -1.97 13.41 16.08
C ASP A 98 -1.63 12.75 14.73
N PRO A 99 -2.21 13.13 13.58
CA PRO A 99 -1.95 12.45 12.31
C PRO A 99 -0.45 12.35 11.99
N PHE A 100 0.34 13.32 12.48
CA PHE A 100 1.80 13.31 12.43
C PHE A 100 2.43 12.27 13.36
N GLU A 101 1.89 12.06 14.57
CA GLU A 101 2.34 11.06 15.52
C GLU A 101 1.96 9.63 15.08
N SER A 102 0.77 9.45 14.50
CA SER A 102 0.35 8.19 13.89
C SER A 102 1.23 7.83 12.69
N LEU A 103 1.53 8.82 11.84
CA LEU A 103 2.47 8.66 10.73
C LEU A 103 3.89 8.37 11.22
N GLY A 104 4.33 9.01 12.30
CA GLY A 104 5.63 8.75 12.95
C GLY A 104 5.74 7.30 13.44
N LYS A 105 4.73 6.81 14.16
CA LYS A 105 4.68 5.41 14.64
C LYS A 105 4.64 4.41 13.49
N ALA A 106 3.87 4.70 12.44
CA ALA A 106 3.81 3.86 11.24
C ALA A 106 5.17 3.83 10.50
N LEU A 107 5.84 4.97 10.39
CA LEU A 107 7.16 5.09 9.79
C LEU A 107 8.22 4.34 10.60
N GLU A 108 8.16 4.43 11.93
CA GLU A 108 9.08 3.73 12.83
C GLU A 108 8.87 2.21 12.78
N ALA A 109 7.61 1.75 12.77
CA ALA A 109 7.27 0.34 12.57
C ALA A 109 7.73 -0.18 11.21
N ALA A 110 7.52 0.60 10.14
CA ALA A 110 7.97 0.25 8.79
C ALA A 110 9.51 0.18 8.72
N ASN A 111 10.22 1.11 9.34
CA ASN A 111 11.69 1.09 9.41
C ASN A 111 12.20 -0.13 10.19
N LEU A 112 11.54 -0.50 11.30
CA LEU A 112 11.91 -1.68 12.06
C LEU A 112 11.71 -2.96 11.24
N ALA A 113 10.55 -3.11 10.60
CA ALA A 113 10.26 -4.23 9.71
C ALA A 113 11.26 -4.31 8.55
N TYR A 114 11.63 -3.16 7.97
CA TYR A 114 12.63 -3.09 6.90
C TYR A 114 14.00 -3.57 7.38
N ARG A 115 14.44 -3.18 8.60
CA ARG A 115 15.71 -3.67 9.17
C ARG A 115 15.68 -5.18 9.41
N GLN A 116 14.59 -5.71 9.97
CA GLN A 116 14.44 -7.16 10.19
C GLN A 116 14.52 -7.93 8.86
N LEU A 117 13.81 -7.45 7.84
CA LEU A 117 13.86 -8.05 6.51
C LEU A 117 15.27 -8.00 5.90
N GLN A 118 16.01 -6.91 6.11
CA GLN A 118 17.41 -6.78 5.66
C GLN A 118 18.34 -7.79 6.38
N GLU A 119 18.13 -8.03 7.67
CA GLU A 119 18.89 -9.02 8.44
C GLU A 119 18.58 -10.45 7.97
N GLU A 120 17.31 -10.79 7.78
CA GLU A 120 16.88 -12.07 7.23
C GLU A 120 17.45 -12.30 5.84
N TYR A 121 17.40 -11.28 4.97
CA TYR A 121 17.97 -11.35 3.63
C TYR A 121 19.48 -11.65 3.67
N LYS A 122 20.24 -10.97 4.54
CA LYS A 122 21.67 -11.25 4.73
C LYS A 122 21.92 -12.65 5.27
N LYS A 123 21.08 -13.14 6.19
CA LYS A 123 21.19 -14.50 6.73
C LYS A 123 20.95 -15.53 5.63
N LEU A 124 19.90 -15.34 4.83
CA LEU A 124 19.55 -16.23 3.73
C LEU A 124 20.65 -16.24 2.65
N GLN A 125 21.23 -15.08 2.32
CA GLN A 125 22.39 -15.01 1.42
C GLN A 125 23.59 -15.82 1.94
N LYS A 126 23.89 -15.77 3.24
CA LYS A 126 24.96 -16.59 3.84
C LYS A 126 24.64 -18.08 3.77
N GLU A 127 23.40 -18.47 4.03
CA GLU A 127 22.96 -19.88 3.94
C GLU A 127 23.07 -20.40 2.51
N MET A 128 22.64 -19.61 1.52
CA MET A 128 22.82 -19.92 0.09
C MET A 128 24.29 -20.15 -0.26
N ALA A 129 25.18 -19.22 0.12
CA ALA A 129 26.60 -19.35 -0.14
C ALA A 129 27.23 -20.58 0.56
N GLN A 130 26.77 -20.91 1.76
CA GLN A 130 27.21 -22.11 2.49
C GLN A 130 26.75 -23.40 1.82
N LEU A 131 25.50 -23.45 1.34
CA LEU A 131 24.96 -24.59 0.62
C LEU A 131 25.67 -24.80 -0.72
N GLU A 132 25.90 -23.73 -1.48
CA GLU A 132 26.68 -23.78 -2.72
C GLU A 132 28.10 -24.32 -2.48
N ARG A 133 28.76 -23.87 -1.41
CA ARG A 133 30.08 -24.39 -1.02
C ARG A 133 30.06 -25.87 -0.67
N LYS A 134 29.08 -26.31 0.13
CA LYS A 134 28.91 -27.72 0.51
C LYS A 134 28.67 -28.61 -0.72
N LEU A 135 27.85 -28.13 -1.66
CA LEU A 135 27.58 -28.85 -2.90
C LEU A 135 28.86 -29.02 -3.73
N LEU A 136 29.68 -27.97 -3.82
CA LEU A 136 30.96 -28.01 -4.53
C LEU A 136 31.98 -28.96 -3.85
N GLU A 137 32.09 -28.89 -2.53
CA GLU A 137 32.98 -29.78 -1.75
C GLU A 137 32.55 -31.24 -1.86
N GLN A 138 31.25 -31.53 -1.79
CA GLN A 138 30.71 -32.88 -1.95
C GLN A 138 31.00 -33.41 -3.37
N GLY A 139 30.71 -32.62 -4.41
CA GLY A 139 31.03 -33.00 -5.79
C GLY A 139 32.52 -33.27 -6.02
N SER A 140 33.40 -32.47 -5.40
CA SER A 140 34.85 -32.72 -5.45
C SER A 140 35.26 -33.99 -4.68
N GLY A 141 34.60 -34.27 -3.55
CA GLY A 141 34.82 -35.48 -2.77
C GLY A 141 34.45 -36.74 -3.55
N ASP A 142 33.25 -36.75 -4.14
CA ASP A 142 32.73 -37.86 -4.95
C ASP A 142 33.61 -38.11 -6.18
N MET A 143 34.05 -37.04 -6.86
CA MET A 143 35.01 -37.13 -7.97
C MET A 143 36.34 -37.77 -7.54
N LYS A 144 36.85 -37.41 -6.35
CA LYS A 144 38.10 -37.97 -5.82
C LYS A 144 37.97 -39.47 -5.51
N VAL A 145 36.83 -39.88 -4.94
CA VAL A 145 36.52 -41.29 -4.69
C VAL A 145 36.41 -42.06 -6.01
N LEU A 146 35.75 -41.49 -7.03
CA LEU A 146 35.66 -42.10 -8.35
C LEU A 146 37.04 -42.30 -8.98
N ILE A 147 37.93 -41.30 -8.89
CA ILE A 147 39.31 -41.40 -9.41
C ILE A 147 40.09 -42.50 -8.69
N GLN A 148 39.96 -42.61 -7.35
CA GLN A 148 40.60 -43.69 -6.59
C GLN A 148 40.05 -45.06 -6.97
N LEU A 149 38.73 -45.19 -7.19
CA LEU A 149 38.11 -46.43 -7.62
C LEU A 149 38.57 -46.84 -9.03
N MET A 150 38.64 -45.88 -9.97
CA MET A 150 39.17 -46.10 -11.31
C MET A 150 40.65 -46.50 -11.30
N GLY A 151 41.46 -45.90 -10.44
CA GLY A 151 42.86 -46.28 -10.23
C GLY A 151 42.98 -47.74 -9.76
N ARG A 152 42.23 -48.12 -8.73
CA ARG A 152 42.20 -49.50 -8.23
C ARG A 152 41.68 -50.49 -9.28
N ALA A 153 40.64 -50.14 -10.04
CA ALA A 153 40.11 -51.00 -11.09
C ALA A 153 41.10 -51.20 -12.25
N ARG A 154 41.93 -50.19 -12.54
CA ARG A 154 43.05 -50.28 -13.49
C ARG A 154 44.16 -51.18 -12.97
N ASP A 155 44.56 -51.04 -11.71
CA ASP A 155 45.58 -51.87 -11.07
C ASP A 155 45.17 -53.35 -11.00
N LEU A 156 43.87 -53.62 -10.85
CA LEU A 156 43.28 -54.96 -10.88
C LEU A 156 43.04 -55.50 -12.31
N GLY A 157 43.40 -54.75 -13.36
CA GLY A 157 43.30 -55.20 -14.75
C GLY A 157 41.90 -55.22 -15.35
N ILE A 158 40.89 -54.69 -14.65
CA ILE A 158 39.46 -54.77 -15.05
C ILE A 158 39.14 -53.80 -16.20
N LEU A 159 39.90 -52.71 -16.34
CA LEU A 159 39.68 -51.66 -17.36
C LEU A 159 40.41 -51.90 -18.69
N ASN A 160 41.16 -53.00 -18.85
CA ASN A 160 41.77 -53.37 -20.13
C ASN A 160 40.76 -54.13 -21.01
N GLY A 161 39.70 -53.43 -21.43
CA GLY A 161 38.87 -53.88 -22.54
C GLY A 161 39.65 -53.68 -23.84
N LYS A 162 40.13 -54.79 -24.43
CA LYS A 162 40.52 -54.80 -25.85
C LYS A 162 39.33 -54.29 -26.68
N SER A 163 39.55 -53.25 -27.49
CA SER A 163 38.65 -52.94 -28.61
C SER A 163 38.60 -54.18 -29.53
N PRO A 164 37.41 -54.66 -29.93
CA PRO A 164 37.32 -55.62 -31.00
C PRO A 164 37.52 -54.89 -32.33
N ASP A 165 38.44 -55.41 -33.15
CA ASP A 165 38.61 -55.07 -34.57
C ASP A 165 37.35 -55.38 -35.39
#